data_AF-A0AAN5RYC7-F1
#
_entry.id   AF-A0AAN5RYC7-F1
#
_cell.length_a   1.000
_cell.length_b   1.000
_cell.length_c   1.000
_cell.angle_alpha   90.00
_cell.angle_beta   90.00
_cell.angle_gamma   90.00
#
_symmetry.space_group_name_H-M   'P 1'
#
loop_
_entity.id
_entity.type
_entity.pdbx_description
1 polymer ?
#
loop_
_entity_poly.entity_id
_entity_poly.type
_entity_poly.pdbx_seq_one_letter_code
_entity_poly.pdbx_strand_id
1 'polypeptide(L)'
;MTIQAIEGVVSQLNVTAAQAANQTRPVVDAPGFGDHLISAVNEINTTRINSAKKAEDFTLGKADISLNDVMVDMQKASLSLQMGIQVRNKLVAAYQEIMSMPV
;
A
#
# COMPACT_ATOMS: atom_id res chain seq x y z
N MET A 1 60.58 -10.29 -12.53
CA MET A 1 59.60 -9.18 -12.60
C MET A 1 58.18 -9.70 -12.86
N THR A 2 57.73 -10.74 -12.17
CA THR A 2 56.39 -11.34 -12.39
C THR A 2 55.56 -11.49 -11.10
N ILE A 3 56.16 -11.24 -9.93
CA ILE A 3 55.51 -11.42 -8.62
C ILE A 3 54.70 -10.16 -8.21
N GLN A 4 55.10 -8.97 -8.65
CA GLN A 4 54.37 -7.70 -8.36
C GLN A 4 53.04 -7.57 -9.11
N ALA A 5 52.84 -8.33 -10.19
CA ALA A 5 51.59 -8.28 -10.97
C ALA A 5 50.43 -9.02 -10.26
N ILE A 6 50.73 -10.04 -9.45
CA ILE A 6 49.71 -10.84 -8.75
C ILE A 6 49.19 -10.09 -7.51
N GLU A 7 50.06 -9.35 -6.81
CA GLU A 7 49.67 -8.50 -5.66
C GLU A 7 48.70 -7.38 -6.08
N GLY A 8 48.89 -6.80 -7.26
CA GLY A 8 47.98 -5.78 -7.80
C GLY A 8 46.58 -6.31 -8.10
N VAL A 9 46.48 -7.56 -8.58
CA VAL A 9 45.18 -8.20 -8.88
C VAL A 9 44.45 -8.59 -7.58
N VAL A 10 45.16 -9.07 -6.56
CA VAL A 10 44.55 -9.36 -5.24
C VAL A 10 44.09 -8.08 -4.55
N SER A 11 44.85 -6.99 -4.66
CA SER A 11 44.43 -5.67 -4.18
C SER A 11 43.15 -5.22 -4.88
N GLN A 12 43.09 -5.31 -6.22
CA GLN A 12 41.91 -4.94 -7.00
C GLN A 12 40.68 -5.77 -6.61
N LEU A 13 40.84 -7.08 -6.42
CA LEU A 13 39.77 -7.98 -5.98
C LEU A 13 39.27 -7.63 -4.57
N ASN A 14 40.15 -7.23 -3.66
CA ASN A 14 39.77 -6.83 -2.31
C ASN A 14 39.04 -5.47 -2.30
N VAL A 15 39.39 -4.54 -3.19
CA VAL A 15 38.66 -3.27 -3.35
C VAL A 15 37.27 -3.50 -3.95
N THR A 16 37.16 -4.41 -4.93
CA THR A 16 35.86 -4.81 -5.50
C THR A 16 34.98 -5.55 -4.49
N ALA A 17 35.58 -6.40 -3.64
CA ALA A 17 34.86 -7.09 -2.57
C ALA A 17 34.38 -6.11 -1.47
N ALA A 18 35.20 -5.13 -1.09
CA ALA A 18 34.81 -4.09 -0.14
C ALA A 18 33.69 -3.16 -0.68
N GLN A 19 33.70 -2.87 -1.99
CA GLN A 19 32.62 -2.11 -2.64
C GLN A 19 31.32 -2.91 -2.75
N ALA A 20 31.40 -4.23 -2.95
CA ALA A 20 30.22 -5.11 -2.92
C ALA A 20 29.64 -5.25 -1.50
N ALA A 21 30.49 -5.30 -0.48
CA ALA A 21 30.07 -5.33 0.92
C ALA A 21 29.42 -4.01 1.40
N ASN A 22 29.74 -2.90 0.75
CA ASN A 22 29.19 -1.57 1.08
C ASN A 22 27.98 -1.19 0.21
N GLN A 23 27.39 -2.14 -0.53
CA GLN A 23 26.08 -1.95 -1.15
C GLN A 23 25.01 -2.07 -0.07
N THR A 24 24.84 -1.01 0.72
CA THR A 24 23.60 -0.75 1.44
C THR A 24 22.49 -0.69 0.40
N ARG A 25 21.73 -1.79 0.29
CA ARG A 25 20.46 -1.77 -0.43
C ARG A 25 19.68 -0.57 0.13
N PRO A 26 19.26 0.40 -0.70
CA PRO A 26 18.39 1.43 -0.20
C PRO A 26 17.18 0.73 0.40
N VAL A 27 17.00 0.87 1.71
CA VAL A 27 15.76 0.50 2.37
C VAL A 27 14.76 1.48 1.79
N VAL A 28 14.04 1.04 0.77
CA VAL A 28 12.86 1.74 0.30
C VAL A 28 11.92 1.67 1.49
N ASP A 29 11.71 2.82 2.14
CA ASP A 29 10.73 2.97 3.20
C ASP A 29 9.38 2.64 2.55
N ALA A 30 8.96 1.38 2.68
CA ALA A 30 7.66 0.96 2.21
C ALA A 30 6.64 1.75 3.03
N PRO A 31 5.56 2.27 2.41
CA PRO A 31 4.52 2.96 3.14
C PRO A 31 4.11 2.14 4.35
N GLY A 32 4.07 2.79 5.51
CA GLY A 32 3.70 2.10 6.74
C GLY A 32 2.28 1.55 6.61
N PHE A 33 1.93 0.58 7.45
CA PHE A 33 0.55 0.08 7.52
C PHE A 33 -0.47 1.24 7.69
N GLY A 34 -0.11 2.29 8.41
CA GLY A 34 -0.91 3.50 8.58
C GLY A 34 -1.16 4.24 7.26
N ASP A 35 -0.15 4.37 6.40
CA ASP A 35 -0.29 4.99 5.08
C ASP A 35 -1.23 4.18 4.20
N HIS A 36 -1.11 2.85 4.22
CA HIS A 36 -2.03 1.95 3.52
C HIS A 36 -3.48 2.06 4.04
N LEU A 37 -3.66 2.19 5.36
CA LEU A 37 -4.99 2.39 5.94
C LEU A 37 -5.60 3.72 5.51
N ILE A 38 -4.82 4.81 5.54
CA ILE A 38 -5.25 6.14 5.10
C ILE A 38 -5.63 6.09 3.61
N SER A 39 -4.82 5.46 2.77
CA SER A 39 -5.14 5.24 1.35
C SER A 39 -6.43 4.45 1.17
N ALA A 40 -6.63 3.36 1.91
CA ALA A 40 -7.85 2.55 1.82
C ALA A 40 -9.12 3.32 2.24
N VAL A 41 -9.04 4.13 3.31
CA VAL A 41 -10.15 4.99 3.74
C VAL A 41 -10.47 6.05 2.69
N ASN A 42 -9.45 6.67 2.10
CA ASN A 42 -9.62 7.63 1.01
C ASN A 42 -10.24 6.97 -0.24
N GLU A 43 -9.85 5.74 -0.56
CA GLU A 43 -10.39 4.98 -1.69
C GLU A 43 -11.87 4.63 -1.48
N ILE A 44 -12.27 4.25 -0.26
CA ILE A 44 -13.69 4.05 0.10
C ILE A 44 -14.48 5.35 -0.09
N ASN A 45 -13.94 6.48 0.34
CA ASN A 45 -14.59 7.79 0.19
C ASN A 45 -14.78 8.15 -1.30
N THR A 46 -13.72 8.02 -2.10
CA THR A 46 -13.76 8.26 -3.55
C THR A 46 -14.78 7.34 -4.23
N THR A 47 -14.82 6.06 -3.86
CA THR A 47 -15.78 5.09 -4.41
C THR A 47 -17.23 5.48 -4.08
N ARG A 48 -17.50 5.96 -2.86
CA ARG A 48 -18.82 6.48 -2.48
C ARG A 48 -19.24 7.69 -3.32
N ILE A 49 -18.36 8.67 -3.49
CA ILE A 49 -18.63 9.89 -4.26
C ILE A 49 -18.88 9.54 -5.74
N ASN A 50 -18.04 8.67 -6.32
CA ASN A 50 -18.20 8.23 -7.70
C ASN A 50 -19.50 7.46 -7.92
N SER A 51 -19.89 6.59 -6.98
CA SER A 51 -21.15 5.83 -7.06
C SER A 51 -22.37 6.77 -7.00
N ALA A 52 -22.34 7.77 -6.12
CA ALA A 52 -23.40 8.78 -6.03
C ALA A 52 -23.51 9.59 -7.34
N LYS A 53 -22.39 9.99 -7.92
CA LYS A 53 -22.34 10.71 -9.20
C LYS A 53 -22.85 9.86 -10.36
N LYS A 54 -22.50 8.57 -10.42
CA LYS A 54 -23.03 7.64 -11.42
C LYS A 54 -24.54 7.45 -11.30
N ALA A 55 -25.07 7.40 -10.08
CA ALA A 55 -26.51 7.31 -9.83
C ALA A 55 -27.23 8.58 -10.32
N GLU A 56 -26.68 9.76 -10.04
CA GLU A 56 -27.17 11.04 -10.56
C GLU A 56 -27.13 11.08 -12.10
N ASP A 57 -25.99 10.74 -12.70
CA ASP A 57 -25.80 10.69 -14.15
C ASP A 57 -26.76 9.71 -14.84
N PHE A 58 -27.08 8.58 -14.19
CA PHE A 58 -28.12 7.65 -14.64
C PHE A 58 -29.52 8.28 -14.60
N THR A 59 -29.89 8.96 -13.50
CA THR A 59 -31.20 9.64 -13.41
C THR A 59 -31.36 10.77 -14.42
N LEU A 60 -30.25 11.38 -14.83
CA LEU A 60 -30.19 12.41 -15.88
C LEU A 60 -30.23 11.83 -17.31
N GLY A 61 -30.26 10.51 -17.47
CA GLY A 61 -30.40 9.84 -18.77
C GLY A 61 -29.14 9.87 -19.63
N LYS A 62 -27.93 10.02 -19.04
CA LYS A 62 -26.68 9.90 -19.79
C LYS A 62 -26.54 8.50 -20.37
N ALA A 63 -26.29 8.42 -21.68
CA ALA A 63 -25.93 7.18 -22.35
C ALA A 63 -24.62 6.62 -21.74
N ASP A 64 -24.47 5.29 -21.72
CA ASP A 64 -23.38 4.49 -21.11
C ASP A 64 -23.47 4.12 -19.62
N ILE A 65 -24.56 4.44 -18.90
CA ILE A 65 -24.75 3.93 -17.53
C ILE A 65 -25.94 2.97 -17.49
N SER A 66 -25.66 1.69 -17.29
CA SER A 66 -26.70 0.67 -17.05
C SER A 66 -27.15 0.72 -15.59
N LEU A 67 -28.46 0.69 -15.36
CA LEU A 67 -29.03 0.63 -14.01
C LEU A 67 -28.46 -0.54 -13.18
N ASN A 68 -28.15 -1.67 -13.84
CA ASN A 68 -27.57 -2.84 -13.21
C ASN A 68 -26.17 -2.55 -12.65
N ASP A 69 -25.35 -1.76 -13.36
CA ASP A 69 -24.00 -1.41 -12.91
C ASP A 69 -24.05 -0.46 -11.71
N VAL A 70 -24.98 0.49 -11.69
CA VAL A 70 -25.19 1.38 -10.53
C VAL A 70 -25.60 0.58 -9.30
N MET A 71 -26.54 -0.36 -9.42
CA MET A 71 -26.97 -1.20 -8.30
C MET A 71 -25.83 -2.07 -7.76
N VAL A 72 -25.02 -2.66 -8.64
CA VAL A 72 -23.86 -3.47 -8.24
C VAL A 72 -22.80 -2.59 -7.56
N ASP A 73 -22.51 -1.41 -8.10
CA ASP A 73 -21.56 -0.47 -7.51
C ASP A 73 -22.03 0.01 -6.12
N MET A 74 -23.33 0.27 -5.94
CA MET A 74 -23.89 0.62 -4.63
C MET A 74 -23.76 -0.51 -3.61
N GLN A 75 -24.00 -1.76 -4.01
CA GLN A 75 -23.82 -2.93 -3.14
C GLN A 75 -22.35 -3.12 -2.76
N LYS A 76 -21.43 -2.99 -3.72
CA LYS A 76 -19.98 -3.04 -3.47
C LYS A 76 -19.53 -1.94 -2.50
N ALA A 77 -20.01 -0.71 -2.67
CA ALA A 77 -19.68 0.41 -1.79
C ALA A 77 -20.20 0.17 -0.36
N SER A 78 -21.42 -0.35 -0.22
CA SER A 78 -22.00 -0.69 1.09
C SER A 78 -21.20 -1.78 1.80
N LEU A 79 -20.88 -2.88 1.10
CA LEU A 79 -20.09 -3.99 1.64
C LEU A 79 -18.67 -3.53 2.02
N SER A 80 -18.02 -2.75 1.17
CA SER A 80 -16.66 -2.22 1.42
C SER A 80 -16.63 -1.32 2.65
N LEU A 81 -17.67 -0.50 2.87
CA LEU A 81 -17.78 0.31 4.08
C LEU A 81 -17.93 -0.56 5.34
N GLN A 82 -18.77 -1.59 5.29
CA GLN A 82 -18.94 -2.51 6.43
C GLN A 82 -17.62 -3.20 6.77
N MET A 83 -16.89 -3.67 5.76
CA MET A 83 -15.55 -4.25 5.95
C MET A 83 -14.58 -3.22 6.54
N GLY A 84 -14.57 -1.98 6.03
CA GLY A 84 -13.74 -0.91 6.55
C GLY A 84 -13.98 -0.61 8.04
N ILE A 85 -15.24 -0.64 8.49
CA ILE A 85 -15.58 -0.48 9.91
C ILE A 85 -15.02 -1.62 10.76
N GLN A 86 -15.08 -2.87 10.27
CA GLN A 86 -14.52 -4.01 10.97
C GLN A 86 -13.00 -3.92 11.09
N VAL A 87 -12.31 -3.53 10.02
CA VAL A 87 -10.86 -3.29 10.03
C VAL A 87 -10.52 -2.19 11.03
N ARG A 88 -11.23 -1.04 11.00
CA ARG A 88 -11.04 0.04 11.98
C ARG A 88 -11.16 -0.46 13.42
N ASN A 89 -12.22 -1.21 13.71
CA ASN A 89 -12.45 -1.74 15.06
C ASN A 89 -11.35 -2.72 15.48
N LYS A 90 -10.89 -3.59 14.57
CA LYS A 90 -9.78 -4.52 14.84
C LYS A 90 -8.46 -3.80 15.10
N LEU A 91 -8.20 -2.69 14.41
CA LEU A 91 -7.00 -1.90 14.62
C LEU A 91 -7.02 -1.14 15.94
N VAL A 92 -8.17 -0.57 16.32
CA VAL A 92 -8.34 0.04 17.64
C VAL A 92 -8.16 -1.00 18.74
N ALA A 93 -8.71 -2.20 18.58
CA ALA A 93 -8.54 -3.30 19.52
C ALA A 93 -7.07 -3.74 19.63
N ALA A 94 -6.36 -3.89 18.52
CA ALA A 94 -4.94 -4.25 18.51
C ALA A 94 -4.07 -3.18 19.19
N TYR A 95 -4.37 -1.89 18.99
CA TYR A 95 -3.70 -0.81 19.72
C TYR A 95 -3.97 -0.89 21.24
N GLN A 96 -5.23 -1.10 21.62
CA GLN A 96 -5.62 -1.28 23.03
C GLN A 96 -4.97 -2.51 23.66
N GLU A 97 -4.81 -3.60 22.93
CA GLU A 97 -4.15 -4.83 23.38
C GLU A 97 -2.66 -4.61 23.64
N ILE A 98 -1.96 -3.92 22.73
CA ILE A 98 -0.55 -3.54 22.94
C ILE A 98 -0.42 -2.63 24.18
N MET A 99 -1.34 -1.69 24.37
CA MET A 99 -1.31 -0.77 25.52
C MET A 99 -1.65 -1.47 26.85
N SER A 100 -2.46 -2.54 26.79
CA SER A 100 -2.89 -3.31 27.97
C SER A 100 -1.93 -4.45 28.32
N MET A 101 -0.92 -4.74 27.48
CA MET A 101 0.12 -5.70 27.81
C MET A 101 0.89 -5.20 29.05
N PRO A 102 0.88 -5.94 30.17
CA PRO A 102 1.76 -5.63 31.29
C PRO A 102 3.21 -5.79 30.81
N VAL A 103 4.05 -4.80 31.10
CA VAL A 103 5.50 -4.94 30.99
C VAL A 103 6.04 -5.94 32.01
#